data_AF-A0A7I7NNF6-F1
#
_entry.id   AF-A0A7I7NNF6-F1
#
_cell.length_a   1.000
_cell.length_b   1.000
_cell.length_c   1.000
_cell.angle_alpha   90.00
_cell.angle_beta   90.00
_cell.angle_gamma   90.00
#
_symmetry.space_group_name_H-M   'P 1'
#
loop_
_entity.id
_entity.type
_entity.pdbx_description
1 polymer ?
#
loop_
_entity_poly.entity_id
_entity_poly.type
_entity_poly.pdbx_seq_one_letter_code
_entity_poly.pdbx_strand_id
1 'polypeptide(L)' 'MWGALPNNPVMAARYRHLTSRERNPLKDGQARAAIAAALLRWIHTIVTRRVTWDAAIAGPTELPAAA' A
#
# COMPACT_ATOMS: atom_id res chain seq x y z
N MET A 1 3.54 -10.69 -10.62
CA MET A 1 3.09 -9.80 -9.53
C MET A 1 3.24 -8.31 -9.90
N TRP A 2 4.35 -7.85 -10.48
CA TRP A 2 4.58 -6.41 -10.77
C TRP A 2 3.74 -5.79 -11.89
N GLY A 3 3.15 -6.58 -12.79
CA GLY A 3 2.18 -6.08 -13.77
C GLY A 3 0.87 -5.58 -13.15
N ALA A 4 0.61 -5.86 -11.87
CA ALA A 4 -0.61 -5.44 -11.16
C ALA A 4 -0.43 -4.18 -10.29
N LEU A 5 0.81 -3.73 -10.04
CA LEU A 5 1.06 -2.50 -9.29
C LEU A 5 0.52 -1.23 -9.97
N PRO A 6 0.59 -1.09 -11.32
CA PRO A 6 -0.02 0.04 -12.02
C PRO A 6 -1.55 0.09 -11.89
N ASN A 7 -2.19 -1.07 -11.70
CA ASN A 7 -3.66 -1.18 -11.63
C ASN A 7 -4.21 -0.93 -10.22
N ASN A 8 -3.36 -0.71 -9.20
CA ASN A 8 -3.81 -0.39 -7.85
C ASN A 8 -3.15 0.91 -7.35
N PRO A 9 -3.83 2.07 -7.52
CA PRO A 9 -3.25 3.38 -7.20
C PRO A 9 -2.89 3.53 -5.72
N VAL A 10 -3.57 2.81 -4.81
CA VAL A 10 -3.29 2.83 -3.38
C VAL A 10 -1.91 2.24 -3.06
N MET A 11 -1.53 1.16 -3.75
CA MET A 11 -0.23 0.52 -3.55
C MET A 11 0.92 1.32 -4.16
N ALA A 12 0.68 1.97 -5.29
CA ALA A 12 1.65 2.89 -5.89
C ALA A 12 1.91 4.10 -4.98
N ALA A 13 0.86 4.70 -4.39
CA ALA A 13 0.99 5.80 -3.44
C ALA A 13 1.78 5.37 -2.18
N ARG A 14 1.48 4.19 -1.63
CA ARG A 14 2.22 3.64 -0.47
C ARG A 14 3.68 3.35 -0.79
N TYR A 15 3.99 2.83 -1.99
CA TYR A 15 5.36 2.62 -2.42
C TYR A 15 6.14 3.93 -2.45
N ARG A 16 5.60 4.96 -3.12
CA ARG A 16 6.21 6.29 -3.20
C ARG A 16 6.44 6.88 -1.81
N HIS A 17 5.45 6.79 -0.92
CA HIS A 17 5.59 7.29 0.45
C HIS A 17 6.71 6.58 1.23
N LEU A 18 6.84 5.26 1.10
CA LEU A 18 7.86 4.48 1.83
C LEU A 18 9.29 4.75 1.35
N THR A 19 9.46 5.06 0.06
CA THR A 19 10.76 5.34 -0.54
C THR A 19 11.13 6.83 -0.49
N SER A 20 10.15 7.74 -0.47
CA SER A 20 10.38 9.19 -0.46
C SER A 20 10.30 9.85 0.92
N ARG A 21 10.04 9.09 1.99
CA ARG A 21 9.93 9.65 3.34
C ARG A 21 11.26 10.25 3.81
N GLU A 22 11.19 11.45 4.39
CA GLU A 22 12.34 12.21 4.90
C GLU A 22 13.11 11.47 6.01
N ARG A 23 12.39 10.67 6.82
CA ARG A 23 12.98 9.96 7.96
C ARG A 23 13.06 8.45 7.67
N ASN A 24 14.29 7.93 7.63
CA ASN A 24 14.61 6.52 7.41
C ASN A 24 14.00 5.94 6.11
N PRO A 25 14.30 6.49 4.92
CA PRO A 25 13.74 5.98 3.66
C PRO A 25 14.00 4.48 3.51
N LEU A 26 12.96 3.71 3.13
CA LEU A 26 13.14 2.27 2.91
C LEU A 26 13.87 2.05 1.60
N LYS A 27 14.87 1.17 1.61
CA LYS A 27 15.46 0.65 0.37
C LYS A 27 14.39 -0.14 -0.40
N ASP A 28 14.48 -0.18 -1.72
CA ASP A 28 13.53 -0.85 -2.62
C ASP A 28 13.06 -2.23 -2.10
N GLY A 29 13.99 -3.10 -1.68
CA GLY A 29 13.63 -4.41 -1.13
C GLY A 29 12.75 -4.36 0.13
N GLN A 30 13.02 -3.43 1.04
CA GLN A 30 12.23 -3.24 2.26
C GLN A 30 10.85 -2.65 1.94
N ALA A 31 10.79 -1.68 1.02
CA ALA A 31 9.52 -1.10 0.58
C ALA A 31 8.60 -2.16 -0.05
N ARG A 32 9.18 -3.07 -0.84
CA ARG A 32 8.47 -4.23 -1.43
C ARG A 32 7.96 -5.20 -0.37
N ALA A 33 8.78 -5.54 0.62
CA ALA A 33 8.37 -6.41 1.72
C ALA A 33 7.22 -5.79 2.52
N ALA A 34 7.27 -4.48 2.79
CA ALA A 34 6.20 -3.76 3.46
C ALA A 34 4.88 -3.76 2.66
N ILE A 35 4.96 -3.60 1.34
CA ILE A 35 3.78 -3.72 0.45
C ILE A 35 3.20 -5.13 0.46
N ALA A 36 4.05 -6.16 0.37
CA ALA A 36 3.61 -7.54 0.44
C ALA A 36 2.91 -7.85 1.77
N ALA A 37 3.47 -7.40 2.90
CA ALA A 37 2.85 -7.53 4.20
C ALA A 37 1.50 -6.81 4.30
N ALA A 38 1.38 -5.62 3.69
CA ALA A 38 0.11 -4.89 3.63
C ALA A 38 -0.95 -5.65 2.80
N LEU A 39 -0.57 -6.22 1.66
CA LEU A 39 -1.47 -7.03 0.83
C LEU A 39 -1.95 -8.28 1.59
N LEU A 40 -1.04 -8.99 2.25
CA LEU A 40 -1.38 -10.16 3.06
C LEU A 40 -2.35 -9.79 4.19
N ARG A 41 -2.17 -8.64 4.85
CA ARG A 41 -3.08 -8.14 5.87
C ARG A 41 -4.49 -7.85 5.33
N TRP A 42 -4.59 -7.31 4.12
CA TRP A 42 -5.90 -7.08 3.48
C TRP A 42 -6.59 -8.40 3.14
N ILE A 43 -5.87 -9.33 2.52
CA ILE A 43 -6.41 -10.67 2.19
C ILE A 43 -6.90 -11.36 3.46
N HIS A 44 -6.10 -11.33 4.53
CA HIS A 44 -6.51 -11.89 5.81
C HIS A 44 -7.80 -11.25 6.34
N THR A 45 -7.94 -9.92 6.25
CA THR A 45 -9.13 -9.19 6.72
C THR A 45 -10.37 -9.53 5.89
N ILE A 46 -10.24 -9.56 4.57
CA ILE A 46 -11.32 -9.94 3.64
C ILE A 46 -11.80 -11.35 3.94
N VAL A 47 -10.86 -12.30 4.13
CA VAL A 47 -11.19 -13.71 4.38
C VAL A 47 -11.85 -13.90 5.75
N THR A 48 -11.29 -13.29 6.80
CA THR A 48 -11.76 -13.49 8.18
C THR A 48 -13.03 -12.73 8.50
N ARG A 49 -13.18 -11.50 7.98
CA ARG A 49 -14.35 -10.65 8.26
C ARG A 49 -15.41 -10.72 7.17
N ARG A 50 -15.14 -11.41 6.06
CA ARG A 50 -16.04 -11.56 4.91
C ARG A 50 -16.50 -10.21 4.35
N VAL A 51 -15.62 -9.22 4.39
CA VAL A 51 -15.86 -7.87 3.85
C VAL A 51 -15.27 -7.74 2.45
N THR A 52 -15.91 -6.96 1.60
CA THR A 52 -15.36 -6.61 0.28
C THR A 52 -14.20 -5.63 0.43
N TRP A 53 -13.28 -5.65 -0.52
CA TRP A 53 -12.19 -4.68 -0.56
C TRP A 53 -12.73 -3.30 -0.96
N ASP A 54 -12.35 -2.27 -0.21
CA ASP A 54 -12.70 -0.87 -0.46
C ASP A 54 -11.41 -0.02 -0.44
N ALA A 55 -11.15 0.68 -1.55
CA ALA A 55 -9.98 1.54 -1.70
C ALA A 55 -9.95 2.72 -0.72
N ALA A 56 -11.11 3.27 -0.33
CA ALA A 56 -11.20 4.41 0.57
C ALA A 56 -10.80 4.04 2.02
N ILE A 57 -11.04 2.79 2.41
CA ILE A 57 -10.70 2.25 3.74
C ILE A 57 -9.29 1.63 3.72
N ALA A 58 -8.91 1.01 2.60
CA ALA A 58 -7.62 0.37 2.44
C ALA A 58 -6.47 1.38 2.23
N GLY A 59 -6.77 2.50 1.58
CA GLY A 59 -5.85 3.62 1.39
C GLY A 59 -5.74 4.52 2.62
N PRO A 60 -4.72 5.40 2.66
CA PRO A 60 -4.72 6.48 3.61
C PRO A 60 -5.94 7.39 3.34
N THR A 61 -6.65 7.75 4.41
CA THR A 61 -7.82 8.65 4.41
C THR A 61 -7.43 10.06 3.99
N GLU A 62 -7.06 10.27 2.73
CA GLU A 62 -6.38 11.46 2.21
C GLU A 62 -4.90 11.53 2.64
N LEU A 63 -3.99 11.26 1.69
CA LEU A 63 -2.68 11.91 1.74
C LEU A 63 -2.87 13.23 0.97
N PRO A 64 -2.72 14.40 1.61
CA PRO A 64 -2.76 15.66 0.89
C PRO A 64 -1.74 15.60 -0.25
N ALA A 65 -2.17 15.96 -1.45
CA ALA A 65 -1.27 16.15 -2.57
C ALA A 65 -0.25 17.21 -2.13
N ALA A 66 1.01 16.80 -2.01
CA ALA A 66 2.10 17.73 -1.73
C ALA A 66 2.13 18.78 -2.86
N ALA A 67 1.85 20.02 -2.48
CA ALA A 67 1.97 21.23 -3.30
C ALA A 67 3.44 21.68 -3.37
#